data_AF-A0A0W8JI77-F1
#
_entry.id   AF-A0A0W8JI77-F1
#
_cell.length_a   1.000
_cell.length_b   1.000
_cell.length_c   1.000
_cell.angle_alpha   90.00
_cell.angle_beta   90.00
_cell.angle_gamma   90.00
#
_symmetry.space_group_name_H-M   'P 1'
#
loop_
_entity.id
_entity.type
_entity.pdbx_description
1 polymer ?
#
loop_
_entity_poly.entity_id
_entity_poly.type
_entity_poly.pdbx_seq_one_letter_code
_entity_poly.pdbx_strand_id
1 'polypeptide(L)' 'MSKLQTKTTQLLEEMDTEAQAYKPPLGFGFIKPWLTKTIWLLKAFNHRLTTLEGEIKHD' A
#
# COMPACT_ATOMS: atom_id res chain seq x y z
N MET A 1 -14.10 8.08 -6.79
CA MET A 1 -12.99 7.79 -5.86
C MET A 1 -12.79 8.99 -4.93
N SER A 2 -12.73 8.79 -3.61
CA SER A 2 -12.55 9.88 -2.65
C SER A 2 -11.14 10.50 -2.78
N LYS A 3 -11.01 11.83 -2.59
CA LYS A 3 -9.69 12.52 -2.57
C LYS A 3 -8.71 11.88 -1.57
N LEU A 4 -9.24 11.31 -0.48
CA LEU A 4 -8.45 10.61 0.53
C LEU A 4 -7.88 9.30 -0.02
N GLN A 5 -8.69 8.50 -0.69
CA GLN A 5 -8.27 7.21 -1.27
C GLN A 5 -7.20 7.38 -2.34
N THR A 6 -7.30 8.40 -3.19
CA THR A 6 -6.29 8.70 -4.21
C THR A 6 -4.94 9.05 -3.57
N LYS A 7 -4.94 9.88 -2.52
CA LYS A 7 -3.71 10.21 -1.77
C LYS A 7 -3.12 8.99 -1.07
N THR A 8 -3.95 8.13 -0.49
CA THR A 8 -3.51 6.89 0.14
C THR A 8 -2.90 5.94 -0.88
N THR A 9 -3.48 5.81 -2.08
CA THR A 9 -2.91 4.98 -3.16
C THR A 9 -1.54 5.50 -3.58
N GLN A 10 -1.41 6.81 -3.80
CA GLN A 10 -0.12 7.42 -4.17
C GLN A 10 0.96 7.17 -3.11
N LEU A 11 0.64 7.40 -1.82
CA LEU A 11 1.57 7.15 -0.73
C LEU A 11 1.99 5.67 -0.66
N LEU A 12 1.08 4.74 -0.92
CA LEU A 12 1.40 3.31 -0.92
C LEU A 12 2.24 2.87 -2.12
N GLU A 13 2.14 3.55 -3.27
CA GLU A 13 3.00 3.33 -4.43
C GLU A 13 4.40 3.90 -4.21
N GLU A 14 4.52 5.06 -3.58
CA GLU A 14 5.79 5.66 -3.16
C GLU A 14 6.52 4.74 -2.18
N MET A 15 5.83 4.26 -1.14
CA MET A 15 6.39 3.31 -0.16
C MET A 15 6.85 2.00 -0.80
N ASP A 16 6.13 1.48 -1.80
CA ASP A 16 6.52 0.26 -2.53
C ASP A 16 7.81 0.48 -3.33
N THR A 17 7.91 1.64 -3.99
CA THR A 17 9.10 2.03 -4.76
C THR A 17 10.31 2.19 -3.84
N GLU A 18 10.15 2.87 -2.70
CA GLU A 18 11.19 3.02 -1.69
C GLU A 18 11.63 1.68 -1.10
N ALA A 19 10.67 0.78 -0.79
CA ALA A 19 10.97 -0.54 -0.26
C ALA A 19 11.71 -1.44 -1.26
N GLN A 20 11.45 -1.29 -2.56
CA GLN A 20 12.18 -2.00 -3.62
C GLN A 20 13.61 -1.47 -3.77
N ALA A 21 13.78 -0.16 -3.72
CA ALA A 21 15.08 0.52 -3.79
C ALA A 21 15.93 0.31 -2.52
N TYR A 22 15.29 -0.01 -1.39
CA TYR A 22 15.97 -0.30 -0.14
C TYR A 22 16.90 -1.52 -0.26
N LYS A 23 18.20 -1.26 -0.08
CA LYS A 23 19.25 -2.27 0.08
C LYS A 23 19.54 -2.42 1.58
N PRO A 24 18.95 -3.41 2.26
CA PRO A 24 19.22 -3.64 3.66
C PRO A 24 20.72 -3.93 3.90
N PRO A 25 21.30 -3.49 5.02
CA PRO A 25 22.64 -3.90 5.43
C PRO A 25 22.74 -5.43 5.53
N LEU A 26 23.94 -5.98 5.30
CA LEU A 26 24.19 -7.42 5.45
C LEU A 26 23.74 -7.89 6.84
N GLY A 27 22.76 -8.81 6.89
CA GLY A 27 22.12 -9.30 8.13
C GLY A 27 20.64 -8.93 8.28
N PHE A 28 20.13 -7.99 7.49
CA PHE A 28 18.73 -7.51 7.55
C PHE A 28 17.78 -8.21 6.56
N GLY A 29 18.06 -9.46 6.20
CA GLY A 29 17.31 -10.23 5.18
C GLY A 29 15.81 -10.40 5.46
N PHE A 30 15.37 -10.24 6.71
CA PHE A 30 13.97 -10.37 7.12
C PHE A 30 13.15 -9.07 6.98
N ILE A 31 13.79 -7.90 6.92
CA ILE A 31 13.10 -6.61 6.86
C ILE A 31 12.48 -6.37 5.48
N LYS A 32 13.19 -6.71 4.41
CA LYS A 32 12.71 -6.50 3.04
C LYS A 32 11.41 -7.29 2.75
N PRO A 33 11.32 -8.61 3.01
CA PRO A 33 10.07 -9.35 2.84
C PRO A 33 8.93 -8.85 3.73
N TRP A 34 9.23 -8.40 4.95
CA TRP A 34 8.23 -7.88 5.89
C TRP A 34 7.64 -6.53 5.43
N LEU A 35 8.48 -5.61 4.95
CA LEU A 35 8.04 -4.35 4.35
C LEU A 35 7.15 -4.58 3.12
N THR A 36 7.60 -5.43 2.20
CA THR A 36 6.81 -5.74 0.99
C THR A 36 5.43 -6.32 1.35
N LYS A 37 5.36 -7.23 2.32
CA LYS A 37 4.08 -7.79 2.79
C LYS A 37 3.18 -6.72 3.42
N THR A 38 3.75 -5.82 4.21
CA THR A 38 3.00 -4.75 4.90
C THR A 38 2.42 -3.76 3.88
N ILE A 39 3.22 -3.35 2.91
CA ILE A 39 2.78 -2.45 1.83
C ILE A 39 1.69 -3.11 0.98
N TRP A 40 1.84 -4.38 0.64
CA TRP A 40 0.83 -5.13 -0.10
C TRP A 40 -0.51 -5.21 0.66
N LEU A 41 -0.48 -5.49 1.97
CA LEU A 41 -1.68 -5.53 2.81
C LEU A 41 -2.42 -4.18 2.82
N LEU A 42 -1.68 -3.08 2.96
CA LEU A 42 -2.24 -1.74 2.94
C LEU A 42 -2.85 -1.38 1.58
N LYS A 43 -2.21 -1.78 0.47
CA LYS A 43 -2.77 -1.63 -0.89
C LYS A 43 -4.08 -2.40 -1.04
N ALA A 44 -4.12 -3.66 -0.60
CA ALA A 44 -5.33 -4.49 -0.66
C ALA A 44 -6.47 -3.90 0.18
N PHE A 45 -6.16 -3.37 1.36
CA PHE A 45 -7.15 -2.72 2.22
C PHE A 45 -7.72 -1.44 1.59
N ASN A 46 -6.85 -0.56 1.06
CA ASN A 46 -7.30 0.67 0.40
C ASN A 46 -8.16 0.39 -0.86
N HIS A 47 -7.83 -0.67 -1.60
CA HIS A 47 -8.64 -1.13 -2.72
C HIS A 47 -10.04 -1.59 -2.26
N ARG A 48 -10.12 -2.39 -1.20
CA ARG A 48 -11.41 -2.84 -0.64
C ARG A 48 -12.26 -1.68 -0.12
N LEU A 49 -11.65 -0.69 0.54
CA LEU A 49 -12.34 0.54 0.95
C LEU A 49 -12.89 1.32 -0.25
N THR A 50 -12.14 1.34 -1.37
CA THR A 50 -12.61 1.97 -2.62
C THR A 50 -13.83 1.26 -3.18
N THR A 51 -13.82 -0.07 -3.21
CA THR A 51 -14.97 -0.86 -3.66
C THR A 51 -16.19 -0.60 -2.79
N LEU A 52 -16.04 -0.64 -1.46
CA LEU A 52 -17.13 -0.38 -0.52
C LEU A 52 -17.70 1.04 -0.61
N GLU A 53 -16.85 2.07 -0.74
CA GLU A 53 -17.34 3.44 -0.98
C GLU A 53 -18.06 3.59 -2.33
N GLY A 54 -17.67 2.79 -3.33
CA GLY A 54 -18.35 2.74 -4.62
C GLY A 54 -19.75 2.12 -4.50
N GLU A 55 -19.86 1.01 -3.76
CA GLU A 55 -21.14 0.33 -3.49
C GLU A 55 -22.10 1.23 -2.69
N ILE A 56 -21.62 1.88 -1.62
CA ILE A 56 -22.43 2.78 -0.78
C ILE A 56 -22.94 4.02 -1.54
N LYS A 57 -22.23 4.49 -2.56
CA LYS A 57 -22.66 5.65 -3.37
C LYS A 57 -23.64 5.30 -4.49
N HIS A 58 -23.84 4.01 -4.76
CA HIS A 58 -24.69 3.53 -5.84
C HIS A 58 -26.07 3.05 -5.37
N ASP A 59 -26.28 2.95 -4.04
CA ASP A 59 -27.58 2.91 -3.34
C ASP A 59 -28.03 4.33 -2.95
#